data_AF-A0A7S0XYE4-F1
#
_entry.id   AF-A0A7S0XYE4-F1
#
_cell.length_a   1.000
_cell.length_b   1.000
_cell.length_c   1.000
_cell.angle_alpha   90.00
_cell.angle_beta   90.00
_cell.angle_gamma   90.00
#
_symmetry.space_group_name_H-M   'P 1'
#
loop_
_entity.id
_entity.type
_entity.pdbx_description
1 polymer ?
#
loop_
_entity_poly.entity_id
_entity_poly.type
_entity_poly.pdbx_seq_one_letter_code
_entity_poly.pdbx_strand_id
1 'polypeptide(L)'
;MFLGDPNAPMLTAGSAFEGVRMERKEYQSQNFVQFITVDAVKRDPDDPYLFHWDGRVCYPELARSACTIQGELSLDGRVVRFTEEGGHFDGAVSHCYMLDTGHIAGVQSHANGVPLANIRAVLLRRAAARRVLAQLEHPAQDDDDI
;
A
#
# COMPACT_ATOMS: atom_id res chain seq x y z
N MET A 1 11.49 20.91 -2.11
CA MET A 1 11.76 20.28 -0.80
C MET A 1 10.45 20.32 -0.02
N PHE A 2 9.70 19.22 0.01
CA PHE A 2 8.44 19.16 0.75
C PHE A 2 8.76 18.71 2.17
N LEU A 3 8.75 19.65 3.11
CA LEU A 3 8.84 19.37 4.54
C LEU A 3 7.43 18.97 4.99
N GLY A 4 7.16 17.66 5.06
CA GLY A 4 5.91 17.15 5.64
C GLY A 4 5.76 17.55 7.12
N ASP A 5 4.52 17.50 7.62
CA ASP A 5 4.15 17.89 8.99
C ASP A 5 4.84 16.98 10.04
N PRO A 6 5.60 17.54 11.00
CA PRO A 6 6.24 16.77 12.07
C PRO A 6 5.25 16.20 13.10
N ASN A 7 3.98 16.62 13.08
CA ASN A 7 2.94 16.10 13.97
C ASN A 7 2.18 14.92 13.36
N ALA A 8 2.70 14.37 12.27
CA ALA A 8 1.96 13.37 11.55
C ALA A 8 1.89 12.04 12.34
N PRO A 9 0.70 11.52 12.73
CA PRO A 9 0.56 10.16 13.24
C PRO A 9 1.36 9.15 12.43
N MET A 10 2.17 8.36 13.14
CA MET A 10 2.92 7.26 12.56
C MET A 10 1.96 6.18 12.06
N LEU A 11 2.36 5.49 11.00
CA LEU A 11 1.68 4.28 10.54
C LEU A 11 1.59 3.28 11.71
N THR A 12 0.39 2.79 12.02
CA THR A 12 0.20 1.76 13.05
C THR A 12 -0.40 0.50 12.46
N ALA A 13 -0.20 -0.64 13.12
CA ALA A 13 -0.95 -1.86 12.83
C ALA A 13 -2.46 -1.58 12.85
N GLY A 14 -3.19 -2.16 11.89
CA GLY A 14 -4.61 -1.92 11.64
C GLY A 14 -4.94 -0.65 10.85
N SER A 15 -3.94 0.10 10.40
CA SER A 15 -4.16 1.19 9.43
C SER A 15 -4.57 0.61 8.08
N ALA A 16 -5.48 1.30 7.39
CA ALA A 16 -5.87 0.95 6.03
C ALA A 16 -5.97 2.19 5.17
N PHE A 17 -5.58 2.08 3.92
CA PHE A 17 -5.62 3.14 2.92
C PHE A 17 -6.44 2.68 1.73
N GLU A 18 -7.15 3.60 1.11
CA GLU A 18 -7.79 3.43 -0.19
C GLU A 18 -7.12 4.35 -1.19
N GLY A 19 -6.82 3.85 -2.37
CA GLY A 19 -6.07 4.60 -3.35
C GLY A 19 -6.39 4.22 -4.77
N VAL A 20 -5.71 4.92 -5.67
CA VAL A 20 -5.70 4.64 -7.09
C VAL A 20 -4.27 4.38 -7.53
N ARG A 21 -4.10 3.29 -8.25
CA ARG A 21 -2.90 2.97 -9.02
C ARG A 21 -3.18 3.30 -10.48
N MET A 22 -2.41 4.22 -11.05
CA MET A 22 -2.58 4.71 -12.42
C MET A 22 -1.46 4.17 -13.30
N GLU A 23 -1.76 3.19 -14.14
CA GLU A 23 -0.86 2.69 -15.17
C GLU A 23 -0.98 3.52 -16.44
N ARG A 24 0.15 3.81 -17.09
CA ARG A 24 0.18 4.31 -18.46
C ARG A 24 0.50 3.17 -19.40
N LYS A 25 -0.45 2.81 -20.25
CA LYS A 25 -0.25 1.90 -21.38
C LYS A 25 -0.03 2.73 -22.64
N GLU A 26 0.47 2.08 -23.70
CA GLU A 26 0.94 2.72 -24.94
C GLU A 26 -0.05 3.73 -25.55
N TYR A 27 -1.37 3.53 -25.35
CA TYR A 27 -2.42 4.39 -25.90
C TYR A 27 -3.50 4.81 -24.90
N GLN A 28 -3.40 4.43 -23.62
CA GLN A 28 -4.42 4.74 -22.61
C GLN A 28 -3.89 4.69 -21.18
N SER A 29 -4.52 5.45 -20.28
CA SER A 29 -4.31 5.33 -18.84
C SER A 29 -5.34 4.36 -18.26
N GLN A 30 -4.91 3.43 -17.41
CA GLN A 30 -5.80 2.53 -16.68
C GLN A 30 -5.64 2.77 -15.18
N ASN A 31 -6.77 2.96 -14.50
CA ASN A 31 -6.82 3.16 -13.07
C ASN A 31 -7.32 1.89 -12.39
N PHE A 32 -6.65 1.50 -11.32
CA PHE A 32 -7.07 0.41 -10.43
C PHE A 32 -7.29 0.98 -9.04
N VAL A 33 -8.44 0.68 -8.44
CA VAL A 33 -8.63 0.92 -7.01
C VAL A 33 -7.73 -0.06 -6.26
N GLN A 34 -7.02 0.46 -5.26
CA GLN A 34 -6.17 -0.33 -4.39
C GLN A 34 -6.55 -0.09 -2.94
N PHE A 35 -6.53 -1.15 -2.13
CA PHE A 35 -6.60 -1.04 -0.69
C PHE A 35 -5.31 -1.57 -0.08
N ILE A 36 -4.68 -0.77 0.76
CA ILE A 36 -3.42 -1.11 1.44
C ILE A 36 -3.71 -1.22 2.92
N THR A 37 -3.34 -2.34 3.56
CA THR A 37 -3.48 -2.54 5.00
C THR A 37 -2.13 -2.77 5.65
N VAL A 38 -2.02 -2.31 6.89
CA VAL A 38 -0.82 -2.41 7.72
C VAL A 38 -1.09 -3.44 8.79
N ASP A 39 -0.39 -4.57 8.73
CA ASP A 39 -0.59 -5.68 9.66
C ASP A 39 0.36 -5.59 10.85
N ALA A 40 1.62 -5.21 10.61
CA ALA A 40 2.61 -5.03 11.66
C ALA A 40 3.55 -3.87 11.36
N VAL A 41 4.06 -3.23 12.42
CA VAL A 41 5.14 -2.24 12.34
C VAL A 41 6.17 -2.60 13.40
N LYS A 42 7.43 -2.72 13.00
CA LYS A 42 8.55 -3.18 13.84
C LYS A 42 9.73 -2.25 13.62
N ARG A 43 10.50 -1.97 14.67
CA ARG A 43 11.74 -1.19 14.52
C ARG A 43 12.80 -2.05 13.83
N ASP A 44 13.57 -1.45 12.93
CA ASP A 44 14.74 -2.11 12.37
C ASP A 44 15.80 -2.34 13.48
N PRO A 45 16.32 -3.59 13.64
CA PRO A 45 17.30 -3.90 14.67
C PRO A 45 18.69 -3.30 14.39
N ASP A 46 19.01 -3.04 13.11
CA ASP A 46 20.30 -2.61 12.61
C ASP A 46 20.35 -1.09 12.31
N ASP A 47 19.21 -0.48 11.99
CA ASP A 47 19.08 0.97 11.79
C ASP A 47 18.06 1.61 12.77
N PRO A 48 18.52 2.42 13.75
CA PRO A 48 17.63 3.02 14.74
C PRO A 48 16.67 4.07 14.16
N TYR A 49 16.86 4.50 12.90
CA TYR A 49 16.06 5.51 12.20
C TYR A 49 15.05 4.91 11.22
N LEU A 50 15.03 3.58 11.05
CA LEU A 50 14.10 2.88 10.18
C LEU A 50 13.17 1.96 10.97
N PHE A 51 11.96 1.80 10.43
CA PHE A 51 11.01 0.78 10.84
C PHE A 51 10.63 -0.06 9.63
N HIS A 52 10.46 -1.35 9.83
CA HIS A 52 9.83 -2.25 8.87
C HIS A 52 8.35 -2.35 9.15
N TRP A 53 7.56 -2.47 8.09
CA TRP A 53 6.16 -2.79 8.23
C TRP A 53 5.75 -3.87 7.25
N ASP A 54 4.88 -4.73 7.73
CA ASP A 54 4.27 -5.82 6.97
C ASP A 54 2.81 -5.47 6.74
N GLY A 55 2.28 -5.81 5.58
CA GLY A 55 0.91 -5.51 5.22
C GLY A 55 0.39 -6.33 4.07
N ARG A 56 -0.74 -5.88 3.52
CA ARG A 56 -1.36 -6.44 2.33
C ARG A 56 -1.83 -5.33 1.40
N VAL A 57 -1.83 -5.61 0.09
CA VAL A 57 -2.54 -4.78 -0.89
C VAL A 57 -3.53 -5.65 -1.65
N CYS A 58 -4.72 -5.11 -1.95
CA CYS A 58 -5.66 -5.78 -2.85
C CYS A 58 -6.22 -4.82 -3.89
N TYR A 59 -6.54 -5.39 -5.05
CA TYR A 59 -7.13 -4.73 -6.19
C TYR A 59 -8.46 -5.44 -6.50
N PRO A 60 -9.62 -4.89 -6.10
CA PRO A 60 -10.91 -5.55 -6.28
C PRO A 60 -11.18 -5.97 -7.74
N GLU A 61 -10.73 -5.15 -8.70
CA GLU A 61 -10.92 -5.35 -10.12
C GLU A 61 -10.04 -6.46 -10.72
N LEU A 62 -9.04 -6.95 -9.99
CA LEU A 62 -8.08 -7.95 -10.46
C LEU A 62 -8.29 -9.34 -9.84
N ALA A 63 -9.53 -9.66 -9.44
CA ALA A 63 -9.95 -10.99 -8.98
C ALA A 63 -9.04 -11.61 -7.89
N ARG A 64 -9.06 -10.99 -6.70
CA ARG A 64 -8.50 -11.53 -5.43
C ARG A 64 -6.98 -11.76 -5.38
N SER A 65 -6.18 -10.94 -6.08
CA SER A 65 -4.75 -10.89 -5.78
C SER A 65 -4.49 -10.02 -4.54
N ALA A 66 -4.75 -10.57 -3.36
CA ALA A 66 -4.17 -9.98 -2.16
C ALA A 66 -2.67 -10.29 -2.20
N CYS A 67 -1.85 -9.25 -2.38
CA CYS A 67 -0.40 -9.38 -2.33
C CYS A 67 0.05 -9.04 -0.91
N THR A 68 1.13 -9.68 -0.46
CA THR A 68 1.82 -9.22 0.74
C THR A 68 2.68 -8.03 0.39
N ILE A 69 2.78 -7.09 1.31
CA ILE A 69 3.71 -5.97 1.17
C ILE A 69 4.66 -5.94 2.35
N GLN A 70 5.92 -5.65 2.05
CA GLN A 70 6.94 -5.35 3.02
C GLN A 70 7.45 -3.95 2.72
N GLY A 71 7.53 -3.09 3.72
CA GLY A 71 7.97 -1.73 3.50
C GLY A 71 8.78 -1.14 4.63
N GLU A 72 9.33 0.02 4.32
CA GLU A 72 10.21 0.78 5.18
C GLU A 72 9.53 2.10 5.53
N LEU A 73 9.60 2.48 6.82
CA LEU A 73 9.20 3.78 7.34
C LEU A 73 10.42 4.50 7.89
N SER A 74 10.52 5.80 7.67
CA SER A 74 11.45 6.66 8.38
C SER A 74 11.00 6.90 9.83
N LEU A 75 11.90 7.43 10.66
CA LEU A 75 11.65 7.72 12.08
C LEU A 75 10.42 8.60 12.34
N ASP A 76 10.10 9.49 11.40
CA ASP A 76 8.90 10.35 11.43
C ASP A 76 7.64 9.65 10.91
N GLY A 77 7.69 8.33 10.73
CA GLY A 77 6.56 7.48 10.37
C GLY A 77 6.21 7.48 8.89
N ARG A 78 6.99 8.15 8.02
CA ARG A 78 6.69 8.23 6.58
C ARG A 78 7.09 6.96 5.87
N VAL A 79 6.21 6.45 5.01
CA VAL A 79 6.54 5.41 4.03
C VAL A 79 7.66 5.93 3.14
N VAL A 80 8.73 5.15 3.00
CA VAL A 80 9.87 5.43 2.11
C VAL A 80 9.83 4.50 0.90
N ARG A 81 9.46 3.23 1.14
CA ARG A 81 9.39 2.19 0.13
C ARG A 81 8.47 1.08 0.59
N PHE A 82 7.84 0.39 -0.34
CA PHE A 82 7.36 -0.96 -0.10
C PHE A 82 7.50 -1.83 -1.35
N THR A 83 7.60 -3.12 -1.14
CA THR A 83 7.66 -4.16 -2.18
C THR A 83 6.39 -4.99 -2.10
N GLU A 84 5.81 -5.26 -3.26
CA GLU A 84 4.67 -6.17 -3.44
C GLU A 84 5.18 -7.54 -3.82
N GLU A 85 4.79 -8.54 -3.04
CA GLU A 85 5.11 -9.95 -3.24
C GLU A 85 3.83 -10.77 -3.37
N GLY A 86 3.80 -11.63 -4.38
CA GLY A 86 2.62 -12.39 -4.79
C GLY A 86 1.62 -11.59 -5.62
N GLY A 87 0.60 -12.28 -6.14
CA GLY A 87 -0.48 -11.68 -6.90
C GLY A 87 -0.11 -11.18 -8.30
N HIS A 88 -0.89 -10.23 -8.84
CA HIS A 88 -0.75 -9.78 -10.23
C HIS A 88 0.54 -8.98 -10.50
N PHE A 89 1.10 -8.36 -9.46
CA PHE A 89 2.27 -7.48 -9.56
C PHE A 89 3.46 -8.02 -8.74
N ASP A 90 3.63 -9.34 -8.69
CA ASP A 90 4.72 -9.96 -7.94
C ASP A 90 6.10 -9.40 -8.33
N GLY A 91 6.91 -9.06 -7.33
CA GLY A 91 8.21 -8.43 -7.50
C GLY A 91 8.14 -6.96 -7.94
N ALA A 92 6.99 -6.29 -7.80
CA ALA A 92 6.89 -4.86 -8.00
C ALA A 92 7.40 -4.10 -6.76
N VAL A 93 8.19 -3.05 -6.99
CA VAL A 93 8.73 -2.18 -5.96
C VAL A 93 8.13 -0.79 -6.13
N SER A 94 7.59 -0.27 -5.04
CA SER A 94 6.98 1.04 -4.95
C SER A 94 7.84 1.97 -4.10
N HIS A 95 8.34 3.03 -4.74
CA HIS A 95 8.98 4.14 -4.05
C HIS A 95 7.91 5.17 -3.71
N CYS A 96 7.54 5.22 -2.44
CA CYS A 96 6.42 5.98 -1.94
C CYS A 96 6.88 6.96 -0.87
N TYR A 97 6.13 8.04 -0.71
CA TYR A 97 6.33 9.04 0.33
C TYR A 97 4.98 9.42 0.91
N MET A 98 4.94 9.62 2.23
CA MET A 98 3.79 10.27 2.84
C MET A 98 3.84 11.78 2.56
N LEU A 99 2.80 12.28 1.89
CA LEU A 99 2.60 13.71 1.65
C LEU A 99 2.18 14.43 2.94
N ASP A 100 1.34 13.77 3.73
CA ASP A 100 0.86 14.20 5.04
C ASP A 100 0.38 12.98 5.86
N THR A 101 -0.30 13.24 6.97
CA THR A 101 -0.87 12.29 7.94
C THR A 101 -1.82 11.23 7.43
N GLY A 102 -2.25 11.35 6.18
CA GLY A 102 -3.18 10.41 5.61
C GLY A 102 -3.00 10.22 4.13
N HIS A 103 -1.89 10.62 3.51
CA HIS A 103 -1.72 10.51 2.07
C HIS A 103 -0.39 9.87 1.70
N ILE A 104 -0.46 8.80 0.92
CA ILE A 104 0.69 8.16 0.27
C ILE A 104 0.69 8.56 -1.20
N ALA A 105 1.85 8.94 -1.73
CA ALA A 105 2.06 9.09 -3.17
C ALA A 105 3.38 8.44 -3.57
N GLY A 106 3.47 7.92 -4.79
CA GLY A 106 4.69 7.25 -5.23
C GLY A 106 4.65 6.72 -6.65
N VAL A 107 5.72 6.03 -7.01
CA VAL A 107 5.87 5.36 -8.30
C VAL A 107 6.19 3.89 -8.04
N GLN A 108 5.47 3.02 -8.73
CA GLN A 108 5.73 1.58 -8.77
C GLN A 108 6.51 1.23 -10.04
N SER A 109 7.43 0.29 -9.92
CA SER A 109 8.18 -0.30 -11.02
C SER A 109 8.31 -1.81 -10.83
N HIS A 110 8.43 -2.57 -11.92
CA HIS A 110 8.81 -3.99 -11.83
C HIS A 110 10.28 -4.13 -11.38
N ALA A 111 10.66 -5.34 -10.95
CA ALA A 111 12.03 -5.71 -10.52
C ALA A 111 13.17 -5.25 -11.47
N ASN A 112 12.90 -5.05 -12.76
CA ASN A 112 13.88 -4.58 -13.74
C ASN A 112 13.93 -3.05 -13.91
N GLY A 113 13.25 -2.28 -13.04
CA GLY A 113 13.22 -0.81 -13.07
C GLY A 113 12.27 -0.21 -14.11
N VAL A 114 11.42 -1.02 -14.77
CA VAL A 114 10.42 -0.54 -15.72
C VAL A 114 9.29 0.16 -14.95
N PRO A 115 9.02 1.46 -15.19
CA PRO A 115 7.92 2.16 -14.53
C PRO A 115 6.58 1.51 -14.88
N LEU A 116 5.80 1.19 -13.85
CA LEU A 116 4.50 0.54 -13.97
C LEU A 116 3.36 1.53 -13.78
N ALA A 117 3.38 2.26 -12.66
CA ALA A 117 2.24 3.07 -12.25
C ALA A 117 2.63 4.20 -11.31
N ASN A 118 1.75 5.20 -11.23
CA ASN A 118 1.74 6.13 -10.12
C ASN A 118 0.74 5.64 -9.06
N ILE A 119 1.16 5.70 -7.80
CA ILE A 119 0.36 5.30 -6.64
C ILE A 119 -0.07 6.57 -5.92
N ARG A 120 -1.36 6.66 -5.58
CA ARG A 120 -1.87 7.62 -4.61
C ARG A 120 -2.88 6.94 -3.71
N ALA A 121 -2.73 7.06 -2.40
CA ALA A 121 -3.66 6.47 -1.44
C ALA A 121 -3.94 7.42 -0.28
N VAL A 122 -5.11 7.26 0.35
CA VAL A 122 -5.60 8.06 1.47
C VAL A 122 -5.99 7.16 2.64
N LEU A 123 -5.63 7.56 3.86
CA LEU A 123 -5.96 6.84 5.09
C LEU A 123 -7.47 6.79 5.29
N LEU A 124 -7.97 5.59 5.55
CA LEU A 124 -9.38 5.34 5.81
C LEU A 124 -9.75 5.69 7.24
N ARG A 125 -10.99 6.18 7.41
CA ARG A 125 -11.60 6.27 8.75
C ARG A 125 -11.71 4.88 9.36
N ARG A 126 -11.56 4.77 10.68
CA ARG A 126 -11.58 3.50 11.43
C ARG A 126 -12.71 2.54 11.05
N ALA A 127 -13.92 3.03 10.81
CA ALA A 127 -15.05 2.20 10.40
C ALA A 127 -14.90 1.64 8.98
N ALA A 128 -14.36 2.42 8.04
CA ALA A 128 -14.07 1.96 6.68
C ALA A 128 -12.87 0.99 6.67
N ALA A 129 -11.81 1.31 7.42
CA ALA A 129 -10.64 0.44 7.58
C ALA A 129 -11.02 -0.96 8.09
N ARG A 130 -11.90 -1.04 9.11
CA ARG A 130 -12.40 -2.32 9.62
C ARG A 130 -13.12 -3.15 8.55
N ARG A 131 -13.90 -2.53 7.67
CA ARG A 131 -14.60 -3.25 6.59
C ARG A 131 -13.62 -3.82 5.58
N VAL A 132 -12.63 -3.03 5.18
CA VAL A 132 -11.56 -3.48 4.27
C VAL A 132 -10.77 -4.64 4.88
N LEU A 133 -10.37 -4.52 6.16
CA LEU A 133 -9.67 -5.58 6.87
C LEU A 133 -10.50 -6.87 6.93
N ALA A 134 -11.80 -6.78 7.26
CA ALA A 134 -12.68 -7.94 7.30
C ALA A 134 -12.86 -8.61 5.91
N GLN A 135 -12.92 -7.83 4.83
CA GLN A 135 -12.99 -8.36 3.46
C GLN A 135 -11.69 -9.10 3.06
N LEU A 136 -10.54 -8.64 3.55
CA LEU A 136 -9.25 -9.28 3.33
C LEU A 136 -9.06 -10.57 4.15
N GLU A 137 -9.72 -10.66 5.32
CA GLU A 137 -9.69 -11.86 6.18
C GLU A 137 -10.67 -12.94 5.71
N HIS A 138 -11.73 -12.56 5.01
CA HIS A 138 -12.72 -13.46 4.42
C HIS A 138 -12.80 -13.21 2.91
N PRO A 139 -11.82 -13.67 2.11
CA PRO A 139 -11.99 -13.67 0.66
C PRO A 139 -13.25 -14.47 0.37
N ALA A 140 -14.26 -13.81 -0.22
CA ALA A 140 -15.63 -14.31 -0.29
C ALA A 140 -15.70 -15.83 -0.52
N GLN A 141 -16.43 -16.55 0.32
CA GLN A 141 -16.94 -17.85 -0.10
C GLN A 141 -17.73 -17.57 -1.38
N ASP A 142 -17.42 -18.28 -2.45
CA ASP A 142 -18.15 -18.17 -3.69
C ASP A 142 -19.63 -18.48 -3.39
N ASP A 143 -20.50 -17.50 -3.60
CA ASP A 143 -21.91 -17.77 -3.90
C ASP A 143 -21.96 -18.36 -5.32
N ASP A 144 -21.34 -19.53 -5.50
CA ASP A 144 -21.59 -20.46 -6.61
C ASP A 144 -22.77 -21.34 -6.21
N ASP A 145 -23.93 -20.70 -6.05
CA ASP A 145 -25.24 -21.37 -5.99
C ASP A 145 -26.28 -20.39 -6.52
N ILE A 146 -26.58 -20.44 -7.83
CA ILE A 146 -27.89 -20.27 -8.49
C ILE A 146 -27.78 -20.73 -9.95
#